data_AF-A0A0Q8EGU7-F1
#
_entry.id   AF-A0A0Q8EGU7-F1
#
_cell.length_a   1.000
_cell.length_b   1.000
_cell.length_c   1.000
_cell.angle_alpha   90.00
_cell.angle_beta   90.00
_cell.angle_gamma   90.00
#
_symmetry.space_group_name_H-M   'P 1'
#
loop_
_entity.id
_entity.type
_entity.pdbx_description
1 polymer ?
#
loop_
_entity_poly.entity_id
_entity_poly.type
_entity_poly.pdbx_seq_one_letter_code
_entity_poly.pdbx_strand_id
1 'polypeptide(L)'
;MSTSHDIAQAMQRAVSVFTRRPDMGLHDDVAARASWQHGARIVAAHASGTRIESDMPVELGGTGDRPSPGWFFRVGIAACTATAIAMVAAEQGIVLDHLEVDVGSRSDTRGLLGMRDADGAPIGAGPASMRVEVVLHAQDVQAERLQAVVHEALRRSPMQGALLGQPPLTVDVATTPARAA
;
A
#
# COMPACT_ATOMS: atom_id res chain seq x y z
N MET A 1 9.04 6.55 22.17
CA MET A 1 8.19 5.84 21.18
C MET A 1 6.75 6.23 21.48
N SER A 2 5.91 6.45 20.47
CA SER A 2 4.50 6.80 20.68
C SER A 2 3.75 5.63 21.30
N THR A 3 2.94 5.88 22.32
CA THR A 3 2.09 4.87 22.96
C THR A 3 0.73 4.78 22.27
N SER A 4 -0.05 3.73 22.58
CA SER A 4 -1.46 3.61 22.15
C SER A 4 -2.29 4.83 22.60
N HIS A 5 -2.03 5.34 23.81
CA HIS A 5 -2.69 6.54 24.33
C HIS A 5 -2.36 7.80 23.50
N ASP A 6 -1.09 7.99 23.12
CA ASP A 6 -0.68 9.14 22.30
C ASP A 6 -1.36 9.14 20.92
N ILE A 7 -1.47 7.95 20.31
CA ILE A 7 -2.17 7.75 19.03
C ILE A 7 -3.65 8.12 19.18
N ALA A 8 -4.33 7.60 20.20
CA ALA A 8 -5.74 7.86 20.46
C ALA A 8 -6.01 9.36 20.64
N GLN A 9 -5.20 10.04 21.46
CA GLN A 9 -5.32 11.48 21.65
C GLN A 9 -5.06 12.27 20.35
N ALA A 10 -4.07 11.88 19.56
CA ALA A 10 -3.78 12.53 18.28
C ALA A 10 -4.96 12.39 17.30
N MET A 11 -5.55 11.20 17.22
CA MET A 11 -6.74 10.95 16.40
C MET A 11 -7.94 11.78 16.87
N GLN A 12 -8.20 11.85 18.17
CA GLN A 12 -9.27 12.68 18.72
C GLN A 12 -9.07 14.17 18.40
N ARG A 13 -7.83 14.67 18.47
CA ARG A 13 -7.51 16.04 18.04
C ARG A 13 -7.78 16.24 16.55
N ALA A 14 -7.36 15.31 15.71
CA ALA A 14 -7.59 15.36 14.27
C ALA A 14 -9.09 15.39 13.95
N VAL A 15 -9.89 14.49 14.55
CA VAL A 15 -11.35 14.47 14.42
C VAL A 15 -11.94 15.82 14.83
N SER A 16 -11.55 16.36 15.99
CA SER A 16 -12.02 17.66 16.46
C SER A 16 -11.70 18.80 15.50
N VAL A 17 -10.52 18.80 14.88
CA VAL A 17 -10.12 19.78 13.86
C VAL A 17 -10.97 19.62 12.62
N PHE A 18 -11.07 18.42 12.04
CA PHE A 18 -11.78 18.19 10.78
C PHE A 18 -13.30 18.34 10.92
N THR A 19 -13.89 18.10 12.09
CA THR A 19 -15.30 18.43 12.33
C THR A 19 -15.55 19.94 12.27
N ARG A 20 -14.62 20.77 12.78
CA ARG A 20 -14.75 22.23 12.73
C ARG A 20 -14.32 22.82 11.39
N ARG A 21 -13.36 22.19 10.71
CA ARG A 21 -12.71 22.63 9.48
C ARG A 21 -12.56 21.45 8.51
N PRO A 22 -13.66 21.01 7.87
CA PRO A 22 -13.62 19.85 6.98
C PRO A 22 -12.67 20.04 5.79
N ASP A 23 -12.51 21.30 5.34
CA ASP A 23 -11.56 21.71 4.31
C ASP A 23 -10.12 21.27 4.61
N MET A 24 -9.72 21.29 5.88
CA MET A 24 -8.38 20.88 6.29
C MET A 24 -8.12 19.37 6.18
N GLY A 25 -9.17 18.55 6.03
CA GLY A 25 -9.05 17.11 5.81
C GLY A 25 -8.78 16.74 4.35
N LEU A 26 -8.93 17.69 3.42
CA LEU A 26 -8.64 17.49 2.00
C LEU A 26 -7.26 18.07 1.69
N HIS A 27 -6.37 17.24 1.18
CA HIS A 27 -5.04 17.66 0.77
C HIS A 27 -4.56 16.79 -0.39
N ASP A 28 -3.64 17.34 -1.18
CA ASP A 28 -2.88 16.55 -2.14
C ASP A 28 -1.80 15.77 -1.40
N ASP A 29 -1.63 14.50 -1.76
CA ASP A 29 -0.52 13.70 -1.28
C ASP A 29 0.79 14.12 -1.97
N VAL A 30 1.91 13.97 -1.27
CA VAL A 30 3.23 14.20 -1.86
C VAL A 30 3.47 13.16 -2.95
N ALA A 31 3.79 13.62 -4.16
CA ALA A 31 4.05 12.75 -5.29
C ALA A 31 5.24 11.80 -5.04
N ALA A 32 5.04 10.51 -5.29
CA ALA A 32 6.11 9.52 -5.33
C ALA A 32 6.85 9.61 -6.67
N ARG A 33 8.17 9.85 -6.64
CA ARG A 33 9.01 9.89 -7.86
C ARG A 33 9.86 8.65 -7.96
N ALA A 34 9.73 7.95 -9.09
CA ALA A 34 10.59 6.86 -9.49
C ALA A 34 11.33 7.21 -10.79
N SER A 35 12.56 6.75 -10.92
CA SER A 35 13.40 6.98 -12.10
C SER A 35 14.03 5.69 -12.57
N TRP A 36 13.98 5.46 -13.88
CA TRP A 36 14.70 4.38 -14.53
C TRP A 36 16.20 4.63 -14.43
N GLN A 37 16.96 3.59 -14.11
CA GLN A 37 18.42 3.64 -14.10
C GLN A 37 18.98 2.93 -15.33
N HIS A 38 18.71 1.63 -15.44
CA HIS A 38 19.12 0.76 -16.55
C HIS A 38 18.33 -0.55 -16.50
N GLY A 39 18.13 -1.24 -17.63
CA GLY A 39 17.42 -2.53 -17.65
C GLY A 39 16.07 -2.45 -16.91
N ALA A 40 15.81 -3.39 -16.00
CA ALA A 40 14.64 -3.39 -15.11
C ALA A 40 14.83 -2.64 -13.78
N ARG A 41 15.96 -1.94 -13.60
CA ARG A 41 16.32 -1.21 -12.37
C ARG A 41 15.58 0.12 -12.27
N ILE A 42 14.81 0.27 -11.20
CA ILE A 42 14.13 1.53 -10.85
C ILE A 42 14.59 1.99 -9.47
N VAL A 43 14.76 3.30 -9.30
CA VAL A 43 14.97 3.93 -7.99
C VAL A 43 13.86 4.92 -7.72
N ALA A 44 13.12 4.70 -6.63
CA ALA A 44 12.21 5.66 -6.04
C ALA A 44 12.89 6.43 -4.91
N ALA A 45 12.68 7.74 -4.86
CA ALA A 45 13.27 8.62 -3.86
C ALA A 45 12.22 9.51 -3.20
N HIS A 46 12.26 9.59 -1.88
CA HIS A 46 11.43 10.48 -1.08
C HIS A 46 12.24 11.72 -0.66
N ALA A 47 11.56 12.86 -0.46
CA ALA A 47 12.20 14.12 -0.08
C ALA A 47 12.95 14.05 1.27
N SER A 48 12.60 13.10 2.14
CA SER A 48 13.32 12.83 3.39
C SER A 48 14.70 12.17 3.19
N GLY A 49 15.07 11.82 1.96
CA GLY A 49 16.30 11.08 1.64
C GLY A 49 16.13 9.56 1.59
N THR A 50 14.95 9.02 1.93
CA THR A 50 14.66 7.58 1.80
C THR A 50 14.69 7.15 0.34
N ARG A 51 15.35 6.02 0.05
CA ARG A 51 15.45 5.45 -1.29
C ARG A 51 14.95 4.00 -1.29
N ILE A 52 14.22 3.64 -2.34
CA ILE A 52 13.75 2.28 -2.59
C ILE A 52 14.25 1.87 -3.97
N GLU A 53 14.96 0.76 -4.04
CA GLU A 53 15.41 0.15 -5.29
C GLU A 53 14.54 -1.06 -5.60
N SER A 54 14.04 -1.13 -6.83
CA SER A 54 13.30 -2.28 -7.32
C SER A 54 13.90 -2.86 -8.59
N ASP A 55 13.57 -4.11 -8.84
CA ASP A 55 14.02 -4.89 -10.00
C ASP A 55 12.92 -5.82 -10.53
N MET A 56 13.27 -6.65 -11.51
CA MET A 56 12.51 -7.82 -11.89
C MET A 56 13.36 -9.11 -11.75
N PRO A 57 12.72 -10.30 -11.69
CA PRO A 57 13.41 -11.57 -11.83
C PRO A 57 14.21 -11.68 -13.15
N VAL A 58 15.20 -12.58 -13.18
CA VAL A 58 16.06 -12.79 -14.35
C VAL A 58 15.26 -13.24 -15.57
N GLU A 59 14.21 -14.03 -15.36
CA GLU A 59 13.29 -14.51 -16.41
C GLU A 59 12.53 -13.37 -17.10
N LEU A 60 12.47 -12.20 -16.46
CA LEU A 60 11.86 -10.97 -16.97
C LEU A 60 12.91 -9.89 -17.30
N GLY A 61 14.19 -10.27 -17.39
CA GLY A 61 15.28 -9.39 -17.83
C GLY A 61 15.85 -8.48 -16.75
N GLY A 62 15.54 -8.72 -15.47
CA GLY A 62 16.21 -8.06 -14.35
C GLY A 62 17.42 -8.82 -13.84
N THR A 63 18.00 -8.35 -12.74
CA THR A 63 19.11 -9.03 -12.04
C THR A 63 18.63 -9.97 -10.93
N GLY A 64 17.38 -9.83 -10.49
CA GLY A 64 16.77 -10.63 -9.43
C GLY A 64 17.29 -10.32 -8.02
N ASP A 65 18.11 -9.28 -7.86
CA ASP A 65 18.83 -8.95 -6.62
C ASP A 65 18.17 -7.85 -5.78
N ARG A 66 16.99 -7.36 -6.19
CA ARG A 66 16.11 -6.51 -5.37
C ARG A 66 14.65 -6.96 -5.50
N PRO A 67 13.79 -6.54 -4.56
CA PRO A 67 12.36 -6.83 -4.63
C PRO A 67 11.71 -6.21 -5.86
N SER A 68 10.62 -6.83 -6.31
CA SER A 68 9.85 -6.31 -7.45
C SER A 68 8.91 -5.16 -7.05
N PRO A 69 8.54 -4.28 -7.99
CA PRO A 69 7.49 -3.28 -7.76
C PRO A 69 6.20 -3.91 -7.23
N GLY A 70 5.82 -5.08 -7.73
CA GLY A 70 4.65 -5.82 -7.26
C GLY A 70 4.76 -6.30 -5.81
N TRP A 71 5.98 -6.56 -5.30
CA TRP A 71 6.18 -6.84 -3.87
C TRP A 71 6.01 -5.58 -3.03
N PHE A 72 6.55 -4.43 -3.45
CA PHE A 72 6.35 -3.15 -2.76
C PHE A 72 4.88 -2.73 -2.71
N PHE A 73 4.09 -3.03 -3.75
CA PHE A 73 2.64 -2.85 -3.72
C PHE A 73 1.99 -3.61 -2.55
N ARG A 74 2.36 -4.88 -2.35
CA ARG A 74 1.87 -5.68 -1.22
C ARG A 74 2.38 -5.18 0.13
N VAL A 75 3.63 -4.70 0.20
CA VAL A 75 4.16 -4.03 1.40
C VAL A 75 3.34 -2.81 1.77
N GLY A 76 2.98 -1.97 0.79
CA GLY A 76 2.13 -0.80 1.03
C GLY A 76 0.77 -1.18 1.63
N ILE A 77 0.14 -2.24 1.12
CA ILE A 77 -1.12 -2.77 1.65
C ILE A 77 -0.94 -3.33 3.07
N ALA A 78 0.11 -4.12 3.31
CA ALA A 78 0.41 -4.71 4.61
C ALA A 78 0.65 -3.62 5.67
N ALA A 79 1.53 -2.67 5.38
CA ALA A 79 1.88 -1.58 6.27
C ALA A 79 0.69 -0.66 6.56
N CYS A 80 -0.11 -0.34 5.54
CA CYS A 80 -1.32 0.47 5.71
C CYS A 80 -2.36 -0.26 6.57
N THR A 81 -2.54 -1.58 6.36
CA THR A 81 -3.43 -2.41 7.18
C THR A 81 -2.98 -2.43 8.64
N ALA A 82 -1.71 -2.70 8.90
CA ALA A 82 -1.16 -2.72 10.25
C ALA A 82 -1.32 -1.35 10.94
N THR A 83 -1.03 -0.26 10.23
CA THR A 83 -1.21 1.11 10.73
C THR A 83 -2.67 1.38 11.09
N ALA A 84 -3.61 1.02 10.22
CA ALA A 84 -5.04 1.19 10.48
C ALA A 84 -5.50 0.37 11.70
N ILE A 85 -5.03 -0.87 11.85
CA ILE A 85 -5.34 -1.71 13.01
C ILE A 85 -4.84 -1.07 14.30
N ALA A 86 -3.58 -0.62 14.33
CA ALA A 86 -3.01 0.05 15.50
C ALA A 86 -3.79 1.31 15.88
N MET A 87 -4.19 2.12 14.89
CA MET A 87 -4.99 3.32 15.09
C MET A 87 -6.39 3.02 15.65
N VAL A 88 -7.10 2.04 15.08
CA VAL A 88 -8.44 1.65 15.55
C VAL A 88 -8.36 1.01 16.93
N ALA A 89 -7.37 0.17 17.21
CA ALA A 89 -7.14 -0.40 18.53
C ALA A 89 -6.91 0.70 19.58
N ALA A 90 -6.04 1.67 19.27
CA ALA A 90 -5.77 2.81 20.14
C ALA A 90 -7.01 3.65 20.43
N GLU A 91 -7.80 3.97 19.40
CA GLU A 91 -9.07 4.69 19.55
C GLU A 91 -10.05 3.97 20.48
N GLN A 92 -10.03 2.64 20.50
CA GLN A 92 -10.87 1.80 21.36
C GLN A 92 -10.25 1.51 22.74
N GLY A 93 -9.10 2.10 23.07
CA GLY A 93 -8.40 1.88 24.33
C GLY A 93 -7.76 0.49 24.44
N ILE A 94 -7.55 -0.20 23.32
CA ILE A 94 -6.91 -1.52 23.28
C ILE A 94 -5.40 -1.31 23.10
N VAL A 95 -4.62 -1.98 23.95
CA VAL A 95 -3.16 -2.01 23.85
C VAL A 95 -2.76 -3.33 23.21
N LEU A 96 -2.31 -3.28 21.95
CA LEU A 96 -1.74 -4.42 21.27
C LEU A 96 -0.32 -4.67 21.77
N ASP A 97 0.02 -5.92 22.05
CA ASP A 97 1.39 -6.33 22.36
C ASP A 97 2.03 -7.08 21.17
N HIS A 98 1.23 -7.53 20.20
CA HIS A 98 1.69 -8.10 18.94
C HIS A 98 0.76 -7.72 17.78
N LEU A 99 1.34 -7.43 16.63
CA LEU A 99 0.65 -7.20 15.36
C LEU A 99 1.58 -7.51 14.19
N GLU A 100 1.18 -8.47 13.35
CA GLU A 100 1.84 -8.85 12.12
C GLU A 100 0.81 -8.94 11.00
N VAL A 101 1.19 -8.48 9.80
CA VAL A 101 0.31 -8.49 8.62
C VAL A 101 1.09 -8.99 7.43
N ASP A 102 0.63 -10.08 6.84
CA ASP A 102 1.13 -10.63 5.60
C ASP A 102 0.16 -10.39 4.45
N VAL A 103 0.69 -10.02 3.29
CA VAL A 103 -0.10 -9.83 2.07
C VAL A 103 0.46 -10.68 0.95
N GLY A 104 -0.35 -11.64 0.52
CA GLY A 104 -0.09 -12.51 -0.63
C GLY A 104 -0.93 -12.10 -1.84
N SER A 105 -0.47 -12.50 -3.03
CA SER A 105 -1.24 -12.34 -4.27
C SER A 105 -0.98 -13.49 -5.24
N ARG A 106 -2.01 -13.90 -5.99
CA ARG A 106 -1.87 -14.74 -7.18
C ARG A 106 -1.93 -13.86 -8.42
N SER A 107 -0.94 -13.95 -9.29
CA SER A 107 -0.84 -13.15 -10.52
C SER A 107 -0.60 -14.05 -11.72
N ASP A 108 -0.97 -13.55 -12.90
CA ASP A 108 -0.64 -14.17 -14.18
C ASP A 108 0.36 -13.27 -14.92
N THR A 109 1.64 -13.65 -14.91
CA THR A 109 2.71 -12.87 -15.53
C THR A 109 2.52 -12.68 -17.03
N ARG A 110 1.71 -13.52 -17.69
CA ARG A 110 1.35 -13.33 -19.10
C ARG A 110 0.67 -11.99 -19.36
N GLY A 111 -0.09 -11.49 -18.37
CA GLY A 111 -0.72 -10.17 -18.44
C GLY A 111 0.30 -9.03 -18.47
N LEU A 112 1.37 -9.12 -17.66
CA LEU A 112 2.49 -8.17 -17.72
C LEU A 112 3.17 -8.17 -19.10
N LEU A 113 3.24 -9.33 -19.75
CA LEU A 113 3.83 -9.51 -21.07
C LEU A 113 2.90 -9.16 -22.24
N GLY A 114 1.69 -8.66 -21.96
CA GLY A 114 0.72 -8.26 -22.99
C GLY A 114 0.14 -9.43 -23.78
N MET A 115 0.18 -10.65 -23.23
CA MET A 115 -0.33 -11.84 -23.89
C MET A 115 -1.86 -11.91 -23.85
N ARG A 116 -2.40 -12.77 -24.72
CA ARG A 116 -3.82 -13.08 -24.81
C ARG A 116 -4.09 -14.52 -24.37
N ASP A 117 -5.29 -14.79 -23.89
CA ASP A 117 -5.73 -16.15 -23.59
C ASP A 117 -6.07 -16.94 -24.86
N ALA A 118 -6.57 -18.17 -24.68
CA ALA A 118 -6.89 -19.07 -25.80
C ALA A 118 -7.99 -18.53 -26.71
N ASP A 119 -8.88 -17.69 -26.19
CA ASP A 119 -9.99 -17.08 -26.91
C ASP A 119 -9.61 -15.72 -27.52
N GLY A 120 -8.35 -15.29 -27.35
CA GLY A 120 -7.83 -14.03 -27.86
C GLY A 120 -8.12 -12.81 -26.99
N ALA A 121 -8.70 -12.99 -25.79
CA ALA A 121 -8.93 -11.88 -24.87
C ALA A 121 -7.63 -11.47 -24.15
N PRO A 122 -7.42 -10.18 -23.83
CA PRO A 122 -6.23 -9.73 -23.13
C PRO A 122 -6.20 -10.28 -21.69
N ILE A 123 -5.05 -10.81 -21.28
CA ILE A 123 -4.85 -11.26 -19.90
C ILE A 123 -4.56 -10.04 -19.01
N GLY A 124 -5.28 -9.91 -17.90
CA GLY A 124 -5.10 -8.81 -16.96
C GLY A 124 -3.72 -8.82 -16.28
N ALA A 125 -3.06 -7.66 -16.22
CA ALA A 125 -1.74 -7.50 -15.58
C ALA A 125 -1.80 -7.36 -14.05
N GLY A 126 -3.00 -7.17 -13.48
CA GLY A 126 -3.20 -7.08 -12.03
C GLY A 126 -3.21 -8.45 -11.33
N PRO A 127 -3.11 -8.48 -10.00
CA PRO A 127 -3.38 -9.68 -9.22
C PRO A 127 -4.76 -10.27 -9.52
N ALA A 128 -4.83 -11.57 -9.81
CA ALA A 128 -6.08 -12.31 -9.96
C ALA A 128 -6.77 -12.53 -8.60
N SER A 129 -5.98 -12.65 -7.53
CA SER A 129 -6.49 -12.63 -6.15
C SER A 129 -5.43 -12.11 -5.20
N MET A 130 -5.89 -11.60 -4.05
CA MET A 130 -5.03 -11.17 -2.95
C MET A 130 -5.57 -11.72 -1.63
N ARG A 131 -4.69 -11.92 -0.66
CA ARG A 131 -5.03 -12.33 0.69
C ARG A 131 -4.26 -11.49 1.69
N VAL A 132 -4.97 -10.99 2.69
CA VAL A 132 -4.39 -10.32 3.86
C VAL A 132 -4.55 -11.27 5.04
N GLU A 133 -3.44 -11.63 5.66
CA GLU A 133 -3.39 -12.45 6.87
C GLU A 133 -2.93 -11.56 8.01
N VAL A 134 -3.65 -11.59 9.13
CA VAL A 134 -3.38 -10.73 10.29
C VAL A 134 -3.23 -11.62 11.52
N VAL A 135 -2.12 -11.46 12.22
CA VAL A 135 -1.87 -12.06 13.53
C VAL A 135 -1.74 -10.92 14.54
N LEU A 136 -2.58 -10.91 15.56
CA LEU A 136 -2.55 -9.87 16.58
C LEU A 136 -2.90 -10.42 17.96
N HIS A 137 -2.35 -9.79 18.99
CA HIS A 137 -2.64 -10.11 20.38
C HIS A 137 -2.73 -8.84 21.23
N ALA A 138 -3.64 -8.89 22.21
CA ALA A 138 -3.79 -7.91 23.27
C ALA A 138 -4.24 -8.62 24.55
N GLN A 139 -3.62 -8.28 25.66
CA GLN A 139 -3.98 -8.81 26.97
C GLN A 139 -5.42 -8.43 27.36
N ASP A 140 -6.16 -9.38 27.93
CA ASP A 140 -7.53 -9.22 28.46
C ASP A 140 -8.59 -8.75 27.42
N VAL A 141 -8.32 -8.94 26.12
CA VAL A 141 -9.27 -8.62 25.03
C VAL A 141 -9.75 -9.90 24.35
N GLN A 142 -11.07 -10.05 24.21
CA GLN A 142 -11.68 -11.20 23.54
C GLN A 142 -11.37 -11.22 22.04
N ALA A 143 -11.23 -12.42 21.46
CA ALA A 143 -10.85 -12.61 20.05
C ALA A 143 -11.84 -11.93 19.08
N GLU A 144 -13.14 -11.99 19.38
CA GLU A 144 -14.20 -11.37 18.58
C GLU A 144 -14.04 -9.85 18.54
N ARG A 145 -13.57 -9.25 19.65
CA ARG A 145 -13.30 -7.82 19.69
C ARG A 145 -12.10 -7.44 18.84
N LEU A 146 -11.05 -8.26 18.85
CA LEU A 146 -9.87 -8.07 17.98
C LEU A 146 -10.24 -8.22 16.50
N GLN A 147 -11.08 -9.20 16.16
CA GLN A 147 -11.60 -9.36 14.79
C GLN A 147 -12.41 -8.13 14.35
N ALA A 148 -13.27 -7.59 15.21
CA ALA A 148 -14.02 -6.37 14.93
C ALA A 148 -13.10 -5.16 14.69
N VAL A 149 -12.01 -5.03 15.46
CA VAL A 149 -10.98 -4.02 15.22
C VAL A 149 -10.36 -4.17 13.83
N VAL A 150 -9.98 -5.39 13.44
CA VAL A 150 -9.39 -5.65 12.11
C VAL A 150 -10.36 -5.30 10.99
N HIS A 151 -11.62 -5.70 11.08
CA HIS A 151 -12.63 -5.39 10.05
C HIS A 151 -12.86 -3.88 9.91
N GLU A 152 -12.97 -3.15 11.02
CA GLU A 152 -13.13 -1.70 10.99
C GLU A 152 -11.87 -0.99 10.45
N ALA A 153 -10.68 -1.48 10.79
CA ALA A 153 -9.43 -0.97 10.27
C ALA A 153 -9.30 -1.16 8.75
N LEU A 154 -9.65 -2.34 8.23
CA LEU A 154 -9.65 -2.60 6.79
C LEU A 154 -10.64 -1.70 6.05
N ARG A 155 -11.82 -1.45 6.62
CA ARG A 155 -12.81 -0.52 6.05
C ARG A 155 -12.29 0.93 5.97
N ARG A 156 -11.44 1.33 6.92
CA ARG A 156 -10.85 2.67 7.01
C ARG A 156 -9.50 2.81 6.30
N SER A 157 -8.93 1.73 5.79
CA SER A 157 -7.61 1.72 5.17
C SER A 157 -7.64 2.39 3.78
N PRO A 158 -6.82 3.45 3.55
CA PRO A 158 -6.72 4.07 2.22
C PRO A 158 -6.29 3.10 1.12
N MET A 159 -5.37 2.18 1.40
CA MET A 159 -4.92 1.21 0.41
C MET A 159 -6.03 0.22 0.01
N GLN A 160 -6.86 -0.20 0.96
CA GLN A 160 -8.01 -1.06 0.63
C GLN A 160 -9.11 -0.29 -0.09
N GLY A 161 -9.36 0.96 0.32
CA GLY A 161 -10.24 1.87 -0.41
C GLY A 161 -9.81 2.06 -1.87
N ALA A 162 -8.51 2.26 -2.12
CA ALA A 162 -7.98 2.39 -3.48
C ALA A 162 -8.08 1.08 -4.28
N LEU A 163 -7.71 -0.05 -3.68
CA LEU A 163 -7.72 -1.35 -4.34
C LEU A 163 -9.14 -1.80 -4.74
N LEU A 164 -10.11 -1.62 -3.84
CA LEU A 164 -11.50 -2.03 -4.06
C LEU A 164 -12.31 -0.99 -4.84
N GLY A 165 -12.01 0.29 -4.66
CA GLY A 165 -12.72 1.40 -5.28
C GLY A 165 -12.23 1.73 -6.69
N GLN A 166 -11.01 1.35 -7.07
CA GLN A 166 -10.39 1.63 -8.37
C GLN A 166 -10.54 3.11 -8.78
N PRO A 167 -9.94 4.04 -8.02
CA PRO A 167 -10.11 5.47 -8.27
C PRO A 167 -9.68 5.83 -9.70
N PRO A 168 -10.34 6.84 -10.32
CA PRO A 168 -9.99 7.27 -11.66
C PRO A 168 -8.55 7.74 -11.72
N LEU A 169 -7.83 7.33 -12.77
CA LEU A 169 -6.43 7.66 -13.01
C LEU A 169 -6.31 8.45 -14.31
N THR A 170 -5.67 9.61 -14.25
CA THR A 170 -5.24 10.37 -15.43
C THR A 170 -3.78 10.08 -15.72
N VAL A 171 -3.44 9.92 -17.02
CA VAL A 171 -2.07 9.68 -17.47
C VAL A 171 -1.67 10.79 -18.42
N ASP A 172 -0.72 11.62 -17.99
CA ASP A 172 -0.10 12.66 -18.81
C ASP A 172 1.26 12.17 -19.33
N VAL A 173 1.48 12.30 -20.65
CA VAL A 173 2.70 11.84 -21.33
C VAL A 173 3.41 13.04 -21.95
N ALA A 174 4.66 13.26 -21.53
CA ALA A 174 5.56 14.23 -22.15
C ALA A 174 6.75 13.49 -22.80
N THR A 175 7.12 13.92 -24.01
CA THR A 175 8.31 13.40 -24.71
C THR A 175 9.27 14.54 -25.01
N THR A 176 10.57 14.25 -24.91
CA THR A 176 11.61 15.20 -25.33
C THR A 176 12.13 14.76 -26.69
N PRO A 177 12.25 15.68 -27.68
CA PRO A 177 12.82 15.32 -28.97
C PRO A 177 14.25 14.80 -28.80
N ALA A 178 14.63 13.83 -29.64
CA ALA A 178 15.99 13.33 -29.68
C ALA A 178 16.96 14.50 -29.93
N ARG A 179 18.04 14.59 -29.15
CA ARG A 179 19.13 15.52 -29.44
C ARG A 179 19.66 15.19 -30.84
N ALA A 180 19.60 16.16 -31.76
CA ALA A 180 20.27 16.04 -33.06
C ALA A 180 21.77 15.82 -32.82
N ALA A 181 22.34 14.85 -33.53
CA ALA A 181 23.76 14.51 -33.49
C ALA A 181 24.62 15.63 -34.09
#